data_AF-A0A8J8WF32-F1
#
_entry.id   AF-A0A8J8WF32-F1
#
_cell.length_a   1.000
_cell.length_b   1.000
_cell.length_c   1.000
_cell.angle_alpha   90.00
_cell.angle_beta   90.00
_cell.angle_gamma   90.00
#
_symmetry.space_group_name_H-M   'P 1'
#
loop_
_entity.id
_entity.type
_entity.pdbx_description
1 polymer ?
#
loop_
_entity_poly.entity_id
_entity_poly.type
_entity_poly.pdbx_seq_one_letter_code
_entity_poly.pdbx_strand_id
1 'polypeptide(L)' 'MFYVAPDENIELVKIIAITDNGCIAETLDGYAVNIGNCQGKSGDYVNALVDQKLKERAALMNPTS' A
#
# COMPACT_ATOMS: atom_id res chain seq x y z
N MET A 1 -21.32 12.56 8.62
CA MET A 1 -20.19 12.57 7.67
C MET A 1 -18.88 12.49 8.45
N PHE A 2 -18.13 11.39 8.33
CA PHE A 2 -16.73 11.32 8.79
C PHE A 2 -15.87 10.81 7.62
N TYR A 3 -15.44 11.73 6.75
CA TYR A 3 -14.64 11.46 5.54
C TYR A 3 -13.15 11.17 5.84
N VAL A 4 -12.85 10.59 7.01
CA VAL A 4 -11.48 10.42 7.51
C VAL A 4 -11.22 9.07 8.19
N ALA A 5 -12.24 8.23 8.41
CA ALA A 5 -11.98 6.88 8.88
C ALA A 5 -11.21 6.11 7.79
N PRO A 6 -10.01 5.56 8.07
CA PRO A 6 -9.26 4.77 7.11
C PRO A 6 -10.10 3.57 6.69
N ASP A 7 -10.03 3.20 5.41
CA ASP A 7 -10.68 1.98 4.90
C ASP A 7 -9.58 0.97 4.60
N GLU A 8 -9.14 0.31 5.67
CA GLU A 8 -8.04 -0.66 5.60
C GLU A 8 -8.59 -1.98 5.09
N ASN A 9 -8.20 -2.35 3.88
CA ASN A 9 -8.50 -3.67 3.33
C ASN A 9 -7.24 -4.52 3.29
N ILE A 10 -7.41 -5.83 3.51
CA ILE A 10 -6.30 -6.77 3.38
C ILE A 10 -6.10 -7.01 1.88
N GLU A 11 -4.98 -6.53 1.36
CA GLU A 11 -4.63 -6.66 -0.04
C GLU A 11 -3.31 -7.44 -0.19
N LEU A 12 -3.22 -8.25 -1.24
CA LEU A 12 -1.99 -8.93 -1.61
C LEU A 12 -1.06 -7.91 -2.27
N VAL A 13 0.06 -7.62 -1.62
CA VAL A 13 1.05 -6.66 -2.08
C VAL A 13 2.41 -7.31 -2.23
N LYS A 14 3.20 -6.83 -3.18
CA LYS A 14 4.55 -7.35 -3.46
C LYS A 14 5.60 -6.47 -2.79
N ILE A 15 6.45 -7.03 -1.95
CA ILE A 15 7.54 -6.28 -1.33
C ILE A 15 8.52 -5.86 -2.41
N ILE A 16 8.73 -4.55 -2.58
CA ILE A 16 9.70 -4.02 -3.54
C ILE A 16 11.00 -3.57 -2.85
N ALA A 17 10.89 -3.06 -1.62
CA ALA A 17 12.05 -2.61 -0.86
C ALA A 17 11.85 -2.84 0.65
N ILE A 18 12.95 -3.12 1.34
CA ILE A 18 13.02 -3.25 2.80
C ILE A 18 13.90 -2.12 3.30
N THR A 19 13.35 -1.29 4.17
CA THR A 19 14.06 -0.16 4.79
C THR A 19 14.14 -0.38 6.30
N ASP A 20 15.06 0.32 6.97
CA ASP A 20 15.19 0.23 8.44
C ASP A 20 13.92 0.68 9.19
N ASN A 21 13.04 1.45 8.53
CA ASN A 21 11.79 1.95 9.09
C ASN A 21 10.56 1.11 8.68
N GLY A 22 10.75 0.03 7.92
CA GLY A 22 9.68 -0.83 7.43
C GLY A 22 9.82 -1.22 5.95
N CYS A 23 8.90 -2.03 5.48
CA CYS A 23 8.86 -2.55 4.13
C CYS A 23 7.94 -1.73 3.24
N ILE A 24 8.43 -1.43 2.05
CA ILE A 24 7.66 -0.82 0.98
C ILE A 24 7.20 -1.95 0.08
N ALA A 25 5.89 -2.07 -0.07
CA ALA A 25 5.26 -3.00 -0.97
C ALA A 25 4.48 -2.27 -2.05
N GLU A 26 4.29 -2.92 -3.19
CA GLU A 26 3.53 -2.43 -4.31
C GLU A 26 2.24 -3.24 -4.42
N THR A 27 1.10 -2.55 -4.49
CA THR A 27 -0.19 -3.19 -4.78
C THR A 27 -0.23 -3.66 -6.23
N LEU A 28 -1.10 -4.62 -6.56
CA LEU A 28 -1.28 -5.07 -7.96
C LEU A 28 -1.75 -3.94 -8.89
N ASP A 29 -2.38 -2.93 -8.31
CA ASP A 29 -2.80 -1.70 -9.00
C ASP A 29 -1.64 -0.71 -9.26
N GLY A 30 -0.41 -1.03 -8.86
CA GLY A 30 0.78 -0.20 -9.08
C GLY A 30 1.00 0.93 -8.07
N TYR A 31 0.37 0.86 -6.89
CA TYR A 31 0.58 1.85 -5.83
C TYR A 31 1.62 1.35 -4.82
N ALA A 32 2.61 2.18 -4.53
CA ALA A 32 3.57 1.91 -3.46
C ALA A 32 2.96 2.26 -2.10
N VAL A 33 2.93 1.29 -1.19
CA VAL A 33 2.38 1.39 0.16
C VAL A 33 3.42 0.95 1.18
N ASN A 34 3.49 1.64 2.31
CA ASN A 34 4.33 1.22 3.41
C ASN A 34 3.53 0.28 4.31
N ILE A 35 3.98 -0.97 4.42
CA ILE A 35 3.29 -2.03 5.19
C ILE A 35 3.90 -2.22 6.58
N GLY A 36 4.81 -1.34 6.99
CA GLY A 36 5.49 -1.42 8.28
C GLY A 36 6.50 -2.56 8.32
N ASN A 37 6.78 -3.09 9.52
CA ASN A 37 7.81 -4.10 9.68
C ASN A 37 7.37 -5.45 9.06
N CYS A 38 8.07 -5.89 8.02
CA CYS A 38 7.82 -7.18 7.37
C CYS A 38 9.03 -8.10 7.52
N GLN A 39 8.78 -9.41 7.67
CA GLN A 39 9.84 -10.44 7.72
C GLN A 39 10.14 -11.06 6.35
N GLY A 40 9.62 -10.48 5.26
CA GLY A 40 9.77 -10.99 3.89
C GLY A 40 11.03 -10.48 3.19
N LYS A 41 11.27 -10.97 1.97
CA LYS A 41 12.31 -10.48 1.06
C LYS A 41 11.68 -9.67 -0.07
N SER A 42 12.45 -8.77 -0.69
CA SER A 42 12.01 -8.12 -1.94
C SER A 42 11.64 -9.18 -2.99
N GLY A 43 10.45 -9.08 -3.55
CA GLY A 43 9.86 -10.05 -4.47
C GLY A 43 8.78 -10.94 -3.85
N ASP A 44 8.70 -11.04 -2.52
CA ASP A 44 7.66 -11.81 -1.85
C ASP A 44 6.30 -11.09 -1.89
N TYR A 45 5.24 -11.89 -1.96
CA TYR A 45 3.87 -11.40 -1.85
C TYR A 45 3.36 -11.63 -0.43
N VAL A 46 2.85 -10.57 0.19
CA VAL A 46 2.31 -10.58 1.55
C VAL A 46 0.93 -9.94 1.58
N ASN A 47 0.08 -10.44 2.48
CA ASN A 47 -1.20 -9.78 2.76
C ASN A 47 -0.94 -8.67 3.77
N ALA A 48 -1.21 -7.42 3.38
CA ALA A 48 -1.03 -6.26 4.24
C ALA A 48 -2.31 -5.43 4.30
N LEU A 49 -2.49 -4.71 5.41
CA LEU A 49 -3.55 -3.72 5.56
C LEU A 49 -3.17 -2.49 4.73
N VAL A 50 -3.97 -2.20 3.71
CA VAL A 50 -3.79 -1.06 2.83
C VAL A 50 -5.02 -0.17 2.93
N ASP A 51 -4.80 1.10 3.24
CA ASP A 51 -5.86 2.11 3.24
C ASP A 51 -6.28 2.42 1.79
N GLN A 52 -7.46 1.95 1.41
CA GLN A 52 -8.03 2.16 0.08
C GLN A 52 -8.28 3.64 -0.20
N LYS A 53 -8.55 4.46 0.82
CA LYS A 53 -8.76 5.91 0.65
C LYS A 53 -7.48 6.64 0.27
N LEU A 54 -6.32 6.14 0.69
CA LEU A 54 -5.03 6.64 0.23
C LEU A 54 -4.83 6.38 -1.27
N LYS A 55 -5.23 5.19 -1.75
CA LYS A 55 -5.23 4.86 -3.18
C LYS A 55 -6.20 5.73 -3.96
N GLU A 56 -7.44 5.91 -3.47
CA GLU A 56 -8.45 6.77 -4.10
C GLU A 56 -7.98 8.22 -4.23
N ARG A 57 -7.35 8.76 -3.17
CA ARG A 57 -6.77 10.11 -3.19
C ARG A 57 -5.60 10.22 -4.15
N ALA A 58 -4.73 9.20 -4.22
CA ALA A 58 -3.63 9.16 -5.17
C ALA A 58 -4.13 9.10 -6.62
N ALA A 59 -5.19 8.32 -6.89
CA ALA A 59 -5.86 8.26 -8.19
C ALA A 59 -6.48 9.60 -8.59
N LEU A 60 -7.14 10.29 -7.65
CA LEU A 60 -7.72 11.62 -7.88
C LEU A 60 -6.64 12.71 -8.11
N MET A 61 -5.44 12.54 -7.56
CA MET A 61 -4.31 13.47 -7.75
C MET A 61 -3.49 13.21 -9.02
N ASN A 62 -3.62 12.03 -9.65
CA ASN A 62 -3.08 11.74 -10.98
C ASN A 62 -4.21 11.53 -12.00
N PRO A 63 -4.91 12.61 -12.43
CA PRO A 63 -5.86 12.53 -13.53
C PRO A 63 -5.09 12.43 -14.85
N THR A 64 -4.59 11.24 -15.19
CA THR A 64 -4.16 10.98 -16.57
C THR A 64 -5.41 10.84 -17.44
N SER A 65 -5.73 11.93 -18.14
CA SER A 65 -6.63 11.96 -19.30
C SER A 65 -5.93 11.44 -20.55
#